data_AF-A0A7W8CEH2-F1
#
_entry.id   AF-A0A7W8CEH2-F1
#
_cell.length_a   1.000
_cell.length_b   1.000
_cell.length_c   1.000
_cell.angle_alpha   90.00
_cell.angle_beta   90.00
_cell.angle_gamma   90.00
#
_symmetry.space_group_name_H-M   'P 1'
#
loop_
_entity.id
_entity.type
_entity.pdbx_description
1 polymer ?
#
loop_
_entity_poly.entity_id
_entity_poly.type
_entity_poly.pdbx_seq_one_letter_code
_entity_poly.pdbx_strand_id
1 'polypeptide(L)'
;MMPWVAVYGAPQSVAVPAPEVEYTYNVVVRRHFDFPNNDALGYGYGICDKVIRGGRYAEVMTDVKRDVFPNDEGAANYVVSYAVGILCPAQIWQLRDSAAGYRPPT
;
A
#
# COMPACT_ATOMS: atom_id res chain seq x y z
N MET A 1 -60.18 0.09 5.09
CA MET A 1 -59.26 -0.01 6.25
C MET A 1 -57.98 -0.68 5.74
N MET A 2 -56.98 0.11 5.33
CA MET A 2 -55.71 -0.40 4.78
C MET A 2 -54.67 -0.47 5.91
N PRO A 3 -54.02 -1.63 6.15
CA PRO A 3 -52.96 -1.72 7.15
C PRO A 3 -51.67 -1.12 6.58
N TRP A 4 -51.00 -0.30 7.40
CA TRP A 4 -49.68 0.24 7.10
C TRP A 4 -48.64 -0.85 7.32
N VAL A 5 -47.88 -1.19 6.28
CA VAL A 5 -46.71 -2.05 6.41
C VAL A 5 -45.54 -1.17 6.84
N ALA A 6 -45.11 -1.30 8.09
CA ALA A 6 -43.89 -0.67 8.55
C ALA A 6 -42.69 -1.38 7.90
N VAL A 7 -41.97 -0.67 7.04
CA VAL A 7 -40.69 -1.16 6.50
C VAL A 7 -39.64 -0.95 7.59
N TYR A 8 -39.28 -2.03 8.29
CA TYR A 8 -38.11 -2.02 9.15
C TYR A 8 -36.86 -2.06 8.26
N GLY A 9 -36.09 -0.97 8.26
CA GLY A 9 -34.81 -0.90 7.57
C GLY A 9 -33.85 -1.93 8.15
N ALA A 10 -33.18 -2.71 7.28
CA ALA A 10 -32.13 -3.62 7.71
C ALA A 10 -30.99 -2.83 8.39
N PRO A 11 -30.33 -3.41 9.41
CA PRO A 11 -29.17 -2.77 10.04
C PRO A 11 -28.09 -2.51 8.99
N GLN A 12 -27.46 -1.34 9.07
CA GLN A 12 -26.37 -0.97 8.16
C GLN A 12 -25.14 -1.83 8.45
N SER A 13 -24.68 -2.58 7.46
CA SER A 13 -23.38 -3.24 7.51
C SER A 13 -22.26 -2.23 7.34
N VAL A 14 -21.22 -2.34 8.15
CA VAL A 14 -19.99 -1.54 8.03
C VAL A 14 -18.85 -2.47 7.65
N ALA A 15 -18.07 -2.09 6.64
CA ALA A 15 -16.86 -2.83 6.27
C ALA A 15 -15.81 -2.68 7.37
N VAL A 16 -15.20 -3.79 7.79
CA VAL A 16 -14.04 -3.77 8.68
C VAL A 16 -12.79 -3.67 7.79
N PRO A 17 -11.97 -2.61 7.91
CA PRO A 17 -10.72 -2.51 7.17
C PRO A 17 -9.77 -3.64 7.54
N ALA A 18 -9.13 -4.24 6.54
CA ALA A 18 -8.09 -5.26 6.72
C ALA A 18 -6.88 -4.91 5.82
N PRO A 19 -6.17 -3.80 6.11
CA PRO A 19 -5.14 -3.27 5.23
C PRO A 19 -3.99 -4.26 5.01
N GLU A 20 -3.63 -5.06 6.00
CA GLU A 20 -2.60 -6.09 5.88
C GLU A 20 -3.00 -7.19 4.89
N VAL A 21 -4.29 -7.59 4.90
CA VAL A 21 -4.83 -8.59 3.98
C VAL A 21 -4.85 -8.03 2.57
N GLU A 22 -5.34 -6.80 2.40
CA GLU A 22 -5.40 -6.14 1.09
C GLU A 22 -4.00 -5.93 0.49
N TYR A 23 -3.05 -5.44 1.28
CA TYR A 23 -1.67 -5.25 0.84
C TYR A 23 -1.02 -6.58 0.45
N THR A 24 -1.09 -7.60 1.33
CA THR A 24 -0.49 -8.92 1.07
C THR A 24 -1.10 -9.57 -0.17
N TYR A 25 -2.42 -9.47 -0.33
CA TYR A 25 -3.09 -9.94 -1.55
C TYR A 25 -2.54 -9.24 -2.80
N ASN A 26 -2.39 -7.92 -2.77
CA ASN A 26 -1.94 -7.15 -3.92
C ASN A 26 -0.49 -7.45 -4.33
N VAL A 27 0.41 -7.64 -3.37
CA VAL A 27 1.85 -7.81 -3.67
C VAL A 27 2.27 -9.27 -3.79
N VAL A 28 1.74 -10.17 -2.97
CA VAL A 28 2.11 -11.59 -2.98
C VAL A 28 1.19 -12.40 -3.89
N VAL A 29 -0.13 -12.29 -3.74
CA VAL A 29 -1.08 -13.17 -4.45
C VAL A 29 -1.35 -12.70 -5.87
N ARG A 30 -1.58 -11.40 -6.07
CA ARG A 30 -1.95 -10.85 -7.37
C ARG A 30 -0.73 -10.64 -8.26
N ARG A 31 0.38 -10.15 -7.67
CA ARG A 31 1.58 -9.76 -8.42
C ARG A 31 2.77 -10.70 -8.25
N HIS A 32 2.75 -11.60 -7.26
CA HIS A 32 3.81 -12.58 -7.02
C HIS A 32 5.19 -11.94 -6.87
N PHE A 33 5.28 -10.85 -6.10
CA PHE A 33 6.58 -10.27 -5.74
C PHE A 33 7.28 -11.11 -4.67
N ASP A 34 8.58 -11.31 -4.86
CA ASP A 34 9.48 -11.94 -3.89
C ASP A 34 10.10 -10.88 -2.98
N PHE A 35 9.93 -11.05 -1.67
CA PHE A 35 10.44 -10.14 -0.65
C PHE A 35 11.57 -10.79 0.16
N PRO A 36 12.47 -9.99 0.77
CA PRO A 36 13.45 -10.51 1.70
C PRO A 36 12.79 -11.33 2.81
N ASN A 37 13.36 -12.50 3.11
CA ASN A 37 12.84 -13.43 4.11
C ASN A 37 11.39 -13.91 3.90
N ASN A 38 10.81 -13.72 2.70
CA ASN A 38 9.39 -13.95 2.41
C ASN A 38 8.44 -13.11 3.29
N ASP A 39 8.90 -11.96 3.78
CA ASP A 39 8.15 -11.10 4.69
C ASP A 39 7.66 -9.82 3.98
N ALA A 40 6.61 -9.96 3.18
CA ALA A 40 6.03 -8.83 2.47
C ALA A 40 5.48 -7.76 3.42
N LEU A 41 4.82 -8.18 4.50
CA LEU A 41 4.13 -7.28 5.42
C LEU A 41 5.13 -6.49 6.28
N GLY A 42 6.13 -7.16 6.85
CA GLY A 42 7.22 -6.49 7.56
C GLY A 42 8.00 -5.54 6.66
N TYR A 43 8.28 -5.94 5.40
CA TYR A 43 8.91 -5.06 4.42
C TYR A 43 8.04 -3.82 4.12
N GLY A 44 6.73 -4.00 3.94
CA GLY A 44 5.76 -2.91 3.72
C GLY A 44 5.74 -1.90 4.87
N TYR A 45 5.71 -2.37 6.12
CA TYR A 45 5.83 -1.49 7.29
C TYR A 45 7.21 -0.82 7.40
N GLY A 46 8.28 -1.50 6.98
CA GLY A 46 9.62 -0.90 6.87
C GLY A 46 9.67 0.28 5.89
N ILE A 47 8.95 0.20 4.76
CA ILE A 47 8.75 1.32 3.84
C ILE A 47 8.03 2.48 4.55
N CYS A 48 6.95 2.18 5.26
CA CYS A 48 6.20 3.17 6.03
C CYS A 48 7.09 3.90 7.04
N ASP A 49 7.87 3.17 7.84
CA ASP A 49 8.81 3.76 8.81
C ASP A 49 9.87 4.65 8.14
N LYS A 50 10.35 4.25 6.96
CA LYS A 50 11.30 5.08 6.20
C LYS A 50 10.65 6.39 5.75
N VAL A 51 9.41 6.35 5.25
CA VAL A 51 8.68 7.56 4.84
C VAL A 51 8.38 8.45 6.04
N ILE A 52 7.91 7.89 7.16
CA ILE A 52 7.63 8.62 8.41
C ILE A 52 8.87 9.40 8.87
N ARG A 53 10.06 8.81 8.76
CA ARG A 53 11.35 9.45 9.10
C ARG A 53 11.85 10.46 8.07
N GLY A 54 11.09 10.75 7.01
CA GLY A 54 11.45 11.71 5.98
C GLY A 54 12.30 11.15 4.84
N GLY A 55 12.37 9.82 4.70
CA GLY A 55 13.04 9.19 3.55
C GLY A 55 12.41 9.61 2.23
N ARG A 56 13.24 9.97 1.25
CA ARG A 56 12.77 10.51 -0.03
C ARG A 56 12.29 9.39 -0.95
N TYR A 57 11.29 9.66 -1.79
CA TYR A 57 10.77 8.69 -2.78
C TYR A 57 11.88 7.98 -3.58
N ALA A 58 12.88 8.72 -4.08
CA ALA A 58 14.00 8.14 -4.84
C ALA A 58 14.84 7.12 -4.03
N GLU A 59 15.02 7.37 -2.73
CA GLU A 59 15.77 6.47 -1.83
C GLU A 59 14.95 5.23 -1.50
N VAL A 60 13.64 5.38 -1.31
CA VAL A 60 12.73 4.25 -1.10
C VAL A 60 12.70 3.38 -2.35
N MET A 61 12.55 3.97 -3.53
CA MET A 61 12.57 3.28 -4.82
C MET A 61 13.88 2.52 -5.05
N THR A 62 15.02 3.14 -4.72
CA THR A 62 16.33 2.48 -4.83
C THR A 62 16.42 1.22 -3.98
N ASP A 63 15.98 1.30 -2.72
CA ASP A 63 16.00 0.15 -1.82
C ASP A 63 15.05 -0.95 -2.30
N VAL A 64 13.82 -0.61 -2.71
CA VAL A 64 12.84 -1.60 -3.19
C VAL A 64 13.35 -2.32 -4.45
N LYS A 65 13.95 -1.60 -5.40
CA LYS A 65 14.57 -2.24 -6.59
C LYS A 65 15.78 -3.12 -6.25
N ARG A 66 16.40 -2.94 -5.09
CA ARG A 66 17.48 -3.81 -4.62
C ARG A 66 16.93 -5.08 -3.98
N ASP A 67 15.84 -4.95 -3.24
CA ASP A 67 15.41 -5.97 -2.28
C ASP A 67 14.25 -6.85 -2.79
N VAL A 68 13.41 -6.36 -3.70
CA VAL A 68 12.17 -7.01 -4.14
C VAL A 68 12.25 -7.41 -5.61
N PHE A 69 11.81 -8.63 -5.95
CA PHE A 69 11.80 -9.14 -7.33
C PHE A 69 10.37 -9.44 -7.84
N PRO A 70 10.06 -9.22 -9.13
CA PRO A 70 10.84 -8.45 -10.11
C PRO A 70 11.07 -7.01 -9.68
N ASN A 71 12.16 -6.40 -10.17
CA ASN A 71 12.75 -5.20 -9.58
C ASN A 71 12.84 -4.00 -10.54
N ASP A 72 12.02 -3.98 -11.58
CA ASP A 72 11.90 -2.84 -12.47
C ASP A 72 11.21 -1.64 -11.79
N GLU A 73 11.30 -0.45 -12.40
CA GLU A 73 10.69 0.78 -11.87
C GLU A 73 9.18 0.65 -11.63
N GLY A 74 8.47 -0.06 -12.50
CA GLY A 74 7.03 -0.28 -12.35
C GLY A 74 6.71 -1.19 -11.17
N ALA A 75 7.49 -2.25 -10.98
CA ALA A 75 7.38 -3.13 -9.83
C ALA A 75 7.66 -2.40 -8.51
N ALA A 76 8.77 -1.68 -8.42
CA ALA A 76 9.12 -0.93 -7.21
C ALA A 76 8.08 0.15 -6.88
N ASN A 77 7.62 0.91 -7.87
CA ASN A 77 6.58 1.92 -7.66
C ASN A 77 5.27 1.28 -7.17
N TYR A 78 4.89 0.12 -7.72
CA TYR A 78 3.69 -0.60 -7.28
C TYR A 78 3.80 -0.95 -5.78
N VAL A 79 4.90 -1.56 -5.36
CA VAL A 79 5.12 -1.96 -3.96
C VAL A 79 5.10 -0.74 -3.04
N VAL A 80 5.85 0.32 -3.38
CA VAL A 80 5.93 1.55 -2.55
C VAL A 80 4.58 2.23 -2.44
N SER A 81 3.88 2.41 -3.56
CA SER A 81 2.59 3.09 -3.58
C SER A 81 1.51 2.33 -2.80
N TYR A 82 1.50 0.99 -2.89
CA TYR A 82 0.54 0.17 -2.15
C TYR A 82 0.89 0.05 -0.67
N ALA A 83 2.17 -0.06 -0.31
CA ALA A 83 2.60 -0.05 1.09
C ALA A 83 2.14 1.24 1.77
N VAL A 84 2.45 2.40 1.18
CA VAL A 84 2.07 3.69 1.79
C VAL A 84 0.57 3.95 1.69
N GLY A 85 -0.05 3.65 0.55
CA GLY A 85 -1.48 3.91 0.33
C GLY A 85 -2.40 3.07 1.20
N ILE A 86 -1.99 1.86 1.57
CA ILE A 86 -2.83 0.90 2.32
C ILE A 86 -2.41 0.82 3.79
N LEU A 87 -1.11 0.62 4.08
CA LEU A 87 -0.65 0.36 5.45
C LEU A 87 -0.43 1.64 6.27
N CYS A 88 -0.03 2.73 5.63
CA CYS A 88 0.23 4.01 6.30
C CYS A 88 -0.33 5.22 5.52
N PRO A 89 -1.67 5.28 5.32
CA PRO A 89 -2.31 6.27 4.44
C PRO A 89 -2.13 7.72 4.92
N ALA A 90 -1.87 7.95 6.20
CA ALA A 90 -1.57 9.28 6.72
C ALA A 90 -0.29 9.89 6.12
N GLN A 91 0.61 9.06 5.58
CA GLN A 91 1.90 9.46 5.02
C GLN A 91 1.87 9.62 3.49
N ILE A 92 0.71 9.40 2.83
CA ILE A 92 0.61 9.49 1.37
C ILE A 92 1.03 10.86 0.82
N TRP A 93 0.72 11.93 1.55
CA TRP A 93 1.12 13.28 1.17
C TRP A 93 2.63 13.47 1.24
N GLN A 94 3.28 12.97 2.30
CA GLN A 94 4.73 13.03 2.46
C GLN A 94 5.45 12.26 1.33
N LEU A 95 4.96 11.06 0.99
CA LEU A 95 5.51 10.29 -0.12
C LEU A 95 5.38 11.07 -1.44
N ARG A 96 4.18 11.60 -1.75
CA ARG A 96 3.89 12.33 -2.99
C ARG A 96 4.72 13.60 -3.14
N ASP A 97 4.84 14.37 -2.06
CA ASP A 97 5.68 15.57 -2.04
C ASP A 97 7.15 15.21 -2.30
N SER A 98 7.66 14.15 -1.66
CA SER A 98 9.03 13.69 -1.88
C SER A 98 9.30 13.12 -3.28
N ALA A 99 8.25 12.72 -4.00
CA ALA A 99 8.29 12.24 -5.38
C ALA A 99 8.23 13.37 -6.41
N ALA A 100 7.99 14.62 -5.99
CA ALA A 100 7.91 15.76 -6.91
C ALA A 100 9.22 15.90 -7.72
N GLY A 101 9.08 15.92 -9.04
CA GLY A 101 10.22 16.01 -9.96
C GLY A 101 11.06 14.73 -10.09
N TYR A 102 10.65 13.62 -9.46
CA TYR A 102 11.32 12.33 -9.64
C TYR A 102 11.31 11.92 -11.12
N ARG A 103 12.49 11.56 -11.61
CA ARG A 103 12.71 10.97 -12.94
C ARG A 103 13.40 9.64 -12.74
N PRO A 104 12.80 8.51 -13.17
CA PRO A 104 13.48 7.24 -13.18
C PRO A 104 14.81 7.35 -13.94
N PRO A 105 15.90 6.73 -13.45
CA PRO A 105 17.12 6.61 -14.23
C PRO A 105 16.84 5.86 -15.54
N THR A 106 17.44 6.35 -16.63
CA THR A 106 17.41 5.73 -17.97
C THR A 106 18.36 4.56 -18.09
#